data_AF-A0A4U0WNE2-F1
#
_entry.id   AF-A0A4U0WNE2-F1
#
_cell.length_a   1.000
_cell.length_b   1.000
_cell.length_c   1.000
_cell.angle_alpha   90.00
_cell.angle_beta   90.00
_cell.angle_gamma   90.00
#
_symmetry.space_group_name_H-M   'P 1'
#
loop_
_entity.id
_entity.type
_entity.pdbx_description
1 polymer ?
#
loop_
_entity_poly.entity_id
_entity_poly.type
_entity_poly.pdbx_seq_one_letter_code
_entity_poly.pdbx_strand_id
1 'polypeptide(L)'
;MEAYPVSKKWTLVHQDQLQEYQEHQKRKTLARSTISGPDGLTADKAQEDGSPEWYVKKVMDNSITTQQLQSLSVSLRTQPIGWVKQYVEAQGQVALTSVLAKINRRQGQGPAPSNSSSDRDLDREYDIVKCLKALMNNKYGADNALTHGSIVTALAASLISPRLNTRKLVSEVLTFLCHWADGQGHTKVLQALDQLKSSQGETGKFDAWMRIVEVTIDGRGKMGSLVGASDEVRSGGIGMENLLMEYAVASLFLINMIIDAGKDVQFRMHLRALFTSCGIKRILTKMEGFQYEVIDKQIDRFRTNESIDYEDFLELENSSMADSVEGEVKDLSDPAQIADAIMSKVKETRSADYFQSAMQHMLLIRDNESEDRTRMFQLVDAMLSYVAMDRRLPDMELKQSLNFTVQSLMDKLYTDSEARQMREETLEARQIADSAIAERDEMRAQVALGADGM
;
A
#
# COMPACT_ATOMS: atom_id res chain seq x y z
N MET A 1 -20.94 6.40 29.29
CA MET A 1 -21.55 5.75 30.48
C MET A 1 -21.50 6.61 31.75
N GLU A 2 -20.77 7.74 31.76
CA GLU A 2 -20.62 8.57 32.96
C GLU A 2 -21.94 9.15 33.47
N ALA A 3 -22.84 9.54 32.57
CA ALA A 3 -24.17 10.07 32.87
C ALA A 3 -25.19 9.04 33.40
N TYR A 4 -24.84 7.75 33.51
CA TYR A 4 -25.78 6.75 34.02
C TYR A 4 -25.90 6.79 35.55
N PRO A 5 -27.13 6.60 36.10
CA PRO A 5 -27.34 6.40 37.52
C PRO A 5 -26.51 5.21 38.04
N VAL A 6 -26.07 5.29 39.29
CA VAL A 6 -25.22 4.26 39.93
C VAL A 6 -25.87 2.87 39.89
N SER A 7 -27.19 2.78 40.07
CA SER A 7 -27.95 1.52 39.96
C SER A 7 -27.88 0.88 38.58
N LYS A 8 -27.95 1.69 37.52
CA LYS A 8 -27.84 1.22 36.14
C LYS A 8 -26.40 0.78 35.83
N LYS A 9 -25.39 1.48 36.35
CA LYS A 9 -23.97 1.06 36.26
C LYS A 9 -23.76 -0.30 36.94
N TRP A 10 -24.27 -0.50 38.15
CA TRP A 10 -24.19 -1.80 38.84
C TRP A 10 -24.89 -2.92 38.09
N THR A 11 -26.05 -2.65 37.49
CA THR A 11 -26.77 -3.64 36.68
C THR A 11 -25.94 -4.06 35.47
N LEU A 12 -25.30 -3.11 34.79
CA LEU A 12 -24.43 -3.39 33.64
C LEU A 12 -23.20 -4.20 34.06
N VAL A 13 -22.51 -3.81 35.14
CA VAL A 13 -21.36 -4.56 35.67
C VAL A 13 -21.76 -5.97 36.09
N HIS A 14 -22.90 -6.13 36.76
CA HIS A 14 -23.40 -7.44 37.16
C HIS A 14 -23.77 -8.31 35.95
N GLN A 15 -24.40 -7.74 34.92
CA GLN A 15 -24.72 -8.47 33.69
C GLN A 15 -23.47 -8.92 32.95
N ASP A 16 -22.46 -8.05 32.84
CA ASP A 16 -21.17 -8.34 32.22
C ASP A 16 -20.43 -9.47 32.97
N GLN A 17 -20.31 -9.36 34.29
CA GLN A 17 -19.72 -10.40 35.14
C GLN A 17 -20.51 -11.72 35.10
N LEU A 18 -21.84 -11.64 35.06
CA LEU A 18 -22.70 -12.82 34.94
C LEU A 18 -22.51 -13.50 33.58
N GLN A 19 -22.35 -12.74 32.50
CA GLN A 19 -22.08 -13.27 31.17
C GLN A 19 -20.70 -13.96 31.15
N GLU A 20 -19.64 -13.33 31.65
CA GLU A 20 -18.31 -13.94 31.77
C GLU A 20 -18.37 -15.24 32.61
N TYR A 21 -19.08 -15.21 33.74
CA TYR A 21 -19.26 -16.38 34.58
C TYR A 21 -20.03 -17.51 33.87
N GLN A 22 -21.12 -17.18 33.18
CA GLN A 22 -21.91 -18.16 32.42
C GLN A 22 -21.12 -18.77 31.27
N GLU A 23 -20.33 -17.98 30.55
CA GLU A 23 -19.43 -18.47 29.51
C GLU A 23 -18.35 -19.39 30.10
N HIS A 24 -17.74 -19.01 31.22
CA HIS A 24 -16.77 -19.84 31.91
C HIS A 24 -17.38 -21.13 32.47
N GLN A 25 -18.62 -21.10 32.97
CA GLN A 25 -19.35 -22.29 33.41
C GLN A 25 -19.78 -23.18 32.24
N LYS A 26 -20.23 -22.61 31.12
CA LYS A 26 -20.50 -23.37 29.89
C LYS A 26 -19.23 -24.09 29.42
N ARG A 27 -18.08 -23.40 29.40
CA ARG A 27 -16.77 -23.99 29.10
C ARG A 27 -16.42 -25.13 30.06
N LYS A 28 -16.61 -24.96 31.37
CA LYS A 28 -16.37 -26.01 32.38
C LYS A 28 -17.34 -27.19 32.29
N THR A 29 -18.60 -26.96 31.92
CA THR A 29 -19.63 -28.00 31.81
C THR A 29 -19.43 -28.85 30.56
N LEU A 30 -19.08 -28.21 29.43
CA LEU A 30 -18.63 -28.89 28.22
C LEU A 30 -17.39 -29.75 28.48
N ALA A 31 -16.42 -29.23 29.24
CA ALA A 31 -15.23 -29.99 29.68
C ALA A 31 -15.58 -31.17 30.59
N ARG A 32 -16.60 -31.07 31.45
CA ARG A 32 -17.04 -32.18 32.32
C ARG A 32 -17.81 -33.27 31.57
N SER A 33 -18.60 -32.93 30.55
CA SER A 33 -19.41 -33.92 29.80
C SER A 33 -18.60 -34.80 28.85
N THR A 34 -17.38 -34.38 28.50
CA THR A 34 -16.46 -35.10 27.58
C THR A 34 -15.47 -36.01 28.30
N ILE A 35 -15.43 -36.02 29.63
CA ILE A 35 -14.55 -36.86 30.47
C ILE A 35 -15.07 -38.31 30.61
N SER A 36 -16.27 -38.63 30.12
CA SER A 36 -16.90 -39.96 30.26
C SER A 36 -16.70 -40.90 29.05
N GLY A 37 -15.78 -40.59 28.12
CA GLY A 37 -15.40 -41.46 27.00
C GLY A 37 -14.06 -42.20 27.26
N PRO A 38 -13.84 -43.43 26.75
CA PRO A 38 -12.69 -44.27 27.14
C PRO A 38 -11.30 -43.80 26.69
N ASP A 39 -11.19 -42.76 25.86
CA ASP A 39 -9.92 -42.23 25.37
C ASP A 39 -9.67 -40.81 25.92
N GLY A 40 -8.86 -40.71 26.96
CA GLY A 40 -8.47 -39.45 27.63
C GLY A 40 -7.65 -38.47 26.77
N LEU A 41 -7.55 -38.68 25.46
CA LEU A 41 -6.81 -37.85 24.50
C LEU A 41 -7.70 -36.89 23.68
N THR A 42 -9.03 -37.00 23.79
CA THR A 42 -9.98 -36.19 23.00
C THR A 42 -10.56 -34.99 23.75
N ALA A 43 -10.50 -34.97 25.09
CA ALA A 43 -11.09 -33.91 25.91
C ALA A 43 -10.34 -32.56 25.78
N ASP A 44 -9.00 -32.56 25.79
CA ASP A 44 -8.19 -31.34 25.60
C ASP A 44 -8.41 -30.70 24.21
N LYS A 45 -8.67 -31.51 23.17
CA LYS A 45 -8.87 -31.01 21.79
C LYS A 45 -10.15 -30.19 21.60
N ALA A 46 -11.25 -30.57 22.25
CA ALA A 46 -12.51 -29.81 22.20
C ALA A 46 -12.49 -28.60 23.15
N GLN A 47 -11.57 -28.58 24.12
CA GLN A 47 -11.38 -27.52 25.11
C GLN A 47 -10.52 -26.37 24.58
N GLU A 48 -9.63 -26.63 23.61
CA GLU A 48 -8.86 -25.63 22.87
C GLU A 48 -9.65 -24.97 21.73
N ASP A 49 -10.63 -25.65 21.11
CA ASP A 49 -11.32 -25.14 19.91
C ASP A 49 -12.00 -23.76 20.16
N GLY A 50 -11.47 -22.71 19.52
CA GLY A 50 -11.96 -21.34 19.61
C GLY A 50 -11.32 -20.47 20.71
N SER A 51 -10.33 -20.97 21.45
CA SER A 51 -9.50 -20.12 22.32
C SER A 51 -8.57 -19.23 21.49
N PRO A 52 -8.08 -18.10 22.05
CA PRO A 52 -7.08 -17.28 21.38
C PRO A 52 -5.85 -18.08 20.91
N GLU A 53 -5.27 -18.87 21.80
CA GLU A 53 -4.06 -19.68 21.57
C GLU A 53 -4.29 -20.74 20.50
N TRP A 54 -5.48 -21.34 20.46
CA TRP A 54 -5.84 -22.30 19.44
C TRP A 54 -5.87 -21.66 18.05
N TYR A 55 -6.46 -20.46 17.91
CA TYR A 55 -6.43 -19.74 16.65
C TYR A 55 -4.99 -19.43 16.24
N VAL A 56 -4.14 -18.97 17.17
CA VAL A 56 -2.72 -18.73 16.89
C VAL A 56 -2.03 -20.00 16.39
N LYS A 57 -2.20 -21.12 17.09
CA LYS A 57 -1.63 -22.43 16.72
C LYS A 57 -2.07 -22.85 15.32
N LYS A 58 -3.36 -22.74 14.99
CA LYS A 58 -3.88 -23.05 13.65
C LYS A 58 -3.30 -22.16 12.55
N VAL A 59 -3.11 -20.87 12.84
CA VAL A 59 -2.47 -19.92 11.92
C VAL A 59 -1.00 -20.30 11.69
N MET A 60 -0.26 -20.58 12.76
CA MET A 60 1.16 -20.95 12.71
C MET A 60 1.40 -22.27 11.96
N ASP A 61 0.55 -23.26 12.22
CA ASP A 61 0.58 -24.57 11.55
C ASP A 61 0.06 -24.51 10.10
N ASN A 62 -0.35 -23.33 9.63
CA ASN A 62 -0.94 -23.11 8.31
C ASN A 62 -2.15 -24.03 8.01
N SER A 63 -2.85 -24.47 9.07
CA SER A 63 -3.99 -25.39 9.01
C SER A 63 -5.34 -24.69 9.17
N ILE A 64 -5.32 -23.37 9.42
CA ILE A 64 -6.54 -22.55 9.53
C ILE A 64 -7.30 -22.51 8.21
N THR A 65 -8.59 -22.84 8.28
CA THR A 65 -9.52 -22.77 7.14
C THR A 65 -10.10 -21.36 6.98
N THR A 66 -10.64 -21.04 5.80
CA THR A 66 -11.33 -19.76 5.54
C THR A 66 -12.47 -19.51 6.52
N GLN A 67 -13.30 -20.52 6.81
CA GLN A 67 -14.41 -20.40 7.76
C GLN A 67 -13.91 -20.08 9.19
N GLN A 68 -12.82 -20.73 9.62
CA GLN A 68 -12.21 -20.45 10.93
C GLN A 68 -11.60 -19.05 10.98
N LEU A 69 -11.02 -18.56 9.90
CA LEU A 69 -10.48 -17.20 9.81
C LEU A 69 -11.59 -16.14 9.84
N GLN A 70 -12.73 -16.42 9.19
CA GLN A 70 -13.93 -15.58 9.28
C GLN A 70 -14.51 -15.58 10.70
N SER A 71 -14.58 -16.75 11.34
CA SER A 71 -14.96 -16.88 12.75
C SER A 71 -14.03 -16.08 13.67
N LEU A 72 -12.71 -16.17 13.45
CA LEU A 72 -11.72 -15.37 14.17
C LEU A 72 -11.97 -13.86 14.00
N SER A 73 -12.24 -13.40 12.78
CA SER A 73 -12.56 -11.99 12.51
C SER A 73 -13.79 -11.51 13.29
N VAL A 74 -14.81 -12.36 13.42
CA VAL A 74 -15.99 -12.06 14.25
C VAL A 74 -15.60 -12.05 15.73
N SER A 75 -14.92 -13.08 16.22
CA SER A 75 -14.47 -13.18 17.61
C SER A 75 -13.65 -11.97 18.04
N LEU A 76 -12.72 -11.50 17.21
CA LEU A 76 -11.90 -10.32 17.48
C LEU A 76 -12.69 -9.02 17.65
N ARG A 77 -13.90 -8.94 17.07
CA ARG A 77 -14.78 -7.77 17.17
C ARG A 77 -15.81 -7.89 18.29
N THR A 78 -16.23 -9.10 18.62
CA THR A 78 -17.39 -9.33 19.51
C THR A 78 -17.03 -9.91 20.87
N GLN A 79 -15.87 -10.54 21.04
CA GLN A 79 -15.44 -11.08 22.32
C GLN A 79 -14.99 -9.96 23.27
N PRO A 80 -15.01 -10.19 24.60
CA PRO A 80 -14.51 -9.23 25.58
C PRO A 80 -13.06 -8.84 25.31
N ILE A 81 -12.68 -7.63 25.73
CA ILE A 81 -11.32 -7.11 25.51
C ILE A 81 -10.23 -8.01 26.10
N GLY A 82 -10.53 -8.75 27.18
CA GLY A 82 -9.62 -9.74 27.75
C GLY A 82 -9.25 -10.86 26.78
N TRP A 83 -10.20 -11.33 25.96
CA TRP A 83 -9.95 -12.34 24.92
C TRP A 83 -9.00 -11.79 23.85
N VAL A 84 -9.24 -10.55 23.40
CA VAL A 84 -8.40 -9.88 22.40
C VAL A 84 -6.98 -9.66 22.94
N LYS A 85 -6.87 -9.25 24.20
CA LYS A 85 -5.58 -9.09 24.88
C LYS A 85 -4.80 -10.41 24.92
N GLN A 86 -5.45 -11.51 25.30
CA GLN A 86 -4.84 -12.86 25.27
C GLN A 86 -4.38 -13.25 23.86
N TYR A 87 -5.18 -12.95 22.83
CA TYR A 87 -4.79 -13.21 21.44
C TYR A 87 -3.53 -12.45 21.01
N VAL A 88 -3.43 -11.18 21.41
CA VAL A 88 -2.24 -10.34 21.15
C VAL A 88 -1.03 -10.85 21.94
N GLU A 89 -1.20 -11.17 23.23
CA GLU A 89 -0.15 -11.73 24.09
C GLU A 89 0.39 -13.07 23.55
N ALA A 90 -0.50 -13.90 23.01
CA ALA A 90 -0.16 -15.15 22.32
C ALA A 90 0.49 -14.93 20.94
N GLN A 91 0.90 -13.71 20.57
CA GLN A 91 1.52 -13.38 19.28
C GLN A 91 0.63 -13.62 18.05
N GLY A 92 -0.70 -13.60 18.24
CA GLY A 92 -1.65 -13.91 17.16
C GLY A 92 -1.62 -12.91 15.99
N GLN A 93 -1.31 -11.63 16.26
CA GLN A 93 -1.18 -10.63 15.21
C GLN A 93 0.07 -10.88 14.34
N VAL A 94 1.20 -11.23 14.95
CA VAL A 94 2.45 -11.60 14.26
C VAL A 94 2.28 -12.90 13.45
N ALA A 95 1.54 -13.88 13.99
CA ALA A 95 1.21 -15.11 13.28
C ALA A 95 0.40 -14.83 11.99
N LEU A 96 -0.65 -14.02 12.09
CA LEU A 96 -1.46 -13.59 10.93
C LEU A 96 -0.60 -12.85 9.90
N THR A 97 0.24 -11.92 10.34
CA THR A 97 1.18 -11.19 9.49
C THR A 97 2.17 -12.10 8.78
N SER A 98 2.65 -13.16 9.44
CA SER A 98 3.58 -14.11 8.83
C SER A 98 2.93 -14.87 7.66
N VAL A 99 1.63 -15.17 7.76
CA VAL A 99 0.85 -15.75 6.65
C VAL A 99 0.62 -14.71 5.56
N LEU A 100 0.22 -13.49 5.92
CA LEU A 100 0.00 -12.40 4.96
C LEU A 100 1.26 -12.10 4.13
N ALA A 101 2.43 -11.99 4.79
CA ALA A 101 3.70 -11.75 4.11
C ALA A 101 4.06 -12.87 3.12
N LYS A 102 3.71 -14.13 3.41
CA LYS A 102 3.89 -15.26 2.47
C LYS A 102 2.98 -15.13 1.24
N ILE A 103 1.73 -14.70 1.44
CA ILE A 103 0.79 -14.45 0.34
C ILE A 103 1.33 -13.32 -0.55
N ASN A 104 1.74 -12.20 0.03
CA ASN A 104 2.24 -11.03 -0.71
C ASN A 104 3.49 -11.37 -1.53
N ARG A 105 4.42 -12.17 -1.00
CA ARG A 105 5.61 -12.62 -1.75
C ARG A 105 5.27 -13.50 -2.94
N ARG A 106 4.26 -14.37 -2.82
CA ARG A 106 3.81 -15.23 -3.92
C ARG A 106 3.14 -14.44 -5.03
N GLN A 107 2.42 -13.37 -4.68
CA GLN A 107 1.80 -12.47 -5.65
C GLN A 107 2.83 -11.65 -6.43
N GLY A 108 4.01 -11.34 -5.85
CA GLY A 108 5.02 -10.48 -6.46
C GLY A 108 6.16 -11.14 -7.25
N GLN A 109 6.43 -12.45 -7.09
CA GLN A 109 7.66 -13.09 -7.62
C GLN A 109 7.49 -14.50 -8.22
N GLY A 110 6.29 -14.93 -8.62
CA GLY A 110 6.06 -16.29 -9.12
C GLY A 110 5.47 -16.35 -10.53
N PRO A 111 5.70 -17.45 -11.30
CA PRO A 111 4.85 -17.75 -12.45
C PRO A 111 3.39 -17.82 -12.00
N ALA A 112 2.47 -17.32 -12.83
CA ALA A 112 1.06 -17.17 -12.50
C ALA A 112 0.52 -18.46 -11.84
N PRO A 113 0.11 -18.43 -10.56
CA PRO A 113 -0.47 -19.59 -9.91
C PRO A 113 -1.74 -20.00 -10.64
N SER A 114 -2.11 -21.30 -10.59
CA SER A 114 -3.40 -21.75 -11.12
C SER A 114 -4.54 -20.87 -10.59
N ASN A 115 -5.50 -20.48 -11.43
CA ASN A 115 -6.55 -19.52 -11.07
C ASN A 115 -7.22 -19.85 -9.72
N SER A 116 -7.51 -21.12 -9.44
CA SER A 116 -8.12 -21.56 -8.19
C SER A 116 -7.26 -21.36 -6.93
N SER A 117 -5.93 -21.49 -7.05
CA SER A 117 -5.02 -21.24 -5.91
C SER A 117 -4.83 -19.74 -5.64
N SER A 118 -4.87 -18.93 -6.69
CA SER A 118 -4.80 -17.47 -6.60
C SER A 118 -6.02 -16.92 -5.86
N ASP A 119 -7.23 -17.34 -6.24
CA ASP A 119 -8.47 -16.86 -5.61
C ASP A 119 -8.55 -17.20 -4.13
N ARG A 120 -8.15 -18.41 -3.74
CA ARG A 120 -8.11 -18.83 -2.34
C ARG A 120 -7.11 -18.00 -1.52
N ASP A 121 -5.94 -17.70 -2.09
CA ASP A 121 -4.94 -16.87 -1.43
C ASP A 121 -5.44 -15.42 -1.29
N LEU A 122 -6.19 -14.88 -2.28
CA LEU A 122 -6.82 -13.56 -2.22
C LEU A 122 -7.96 -13.48 -1.19
N ASP A 123 -8.79 -14.51 -1.09
CA ASP A 123 -9.82 -14.60 -0.03
C ASP A 123 -9.17 -14.63 1.36
N ARG A 124 -8.10 -15.43 1.50
CA ARG A 124 -7.36 -15.55 2.75
C ARG A 124 -6.64 -14.25 3.12
N GLU A 125 -6.05 -13.56 2.14
CA GLU A 125 -5.47 -12.22 2.31
C GLU A 125 -6.52 -11.26 2.90
N TYR A 126 -7.68 -11.17 2.26
CA TYR A 126 -8.76 -10.29 2.68
C TYR A 126 -9.28 -10.61 4.10
N ASP A 127 -9.46 -11.90 4.41
CA ASP A 127 -9.90 -12.34 5.74
C ASP A 127 -8.84 -12.07 6.83
N ILE A 128 -7.54 -12.20 6.51
CA ILE A 128 -6.45 -11.81 7.44
C ILE A 128 -6.49 -10.30 7.69
N VAL A 129 -6.62 -9.47 6.65
CA VAL A 129 -6.69 -8.01 6.81
C VAL A 129 -7.91 -7.62 7.65
N LYS A 130 -9.06 -8.30 7.51
CA LYS A 130 -10.22 -8.09 8.39
C LYS A 130 -9.92 -8.41 9.85
N CYS A 131 -9.17 -9.47 10.14
CA CYS A 131 -8.70 -9.77 11.50
C CYS A 131 -7.77 -8.68 12.02
N LEU A 132 -6.79 -8.26 11.22
CA LEU A 132 -5.84 -7.20 11.59
C LEU A 132 -6.55 -5.86 11.85
N LYS A 133 -7.53 -5.48 11.03
CA LYS A 133 -8.36 -4.28 11.26
C LYS A 133 -9.11 -4.38 12.59
N ALA A 134 -9.73 -5.52 12.89
CA ALA A 134 -10.44 -5.71 14.14
C ALA A 134 -9.51 -5.58 15.36
N LEU A 135 -8.29 -6.12 15.26
CA LEU A 135 -7.24 -5.97 16.27
C LEU A 135 -6.81 -4.51 16.45
N MET A 136 -6.65 -3.76 15.36
CA MET A 136 -6.20 -2.35 15.44
C MET A 136 -7.28 -1.38 15.91
N ASN A 137 -8.55 -1.80 15.92
CA ASN A 137 -9.65 -1.01 16.47
C ASN A 137 -9.66 -0.96 18.02
N ASN A 138 -8.61 -1.44 18.66
CA ASN A 138 -8.37 -1.29 20.09
C ASN A 138 -6.89 -0.99 20.36
N LYS A 139 -6.63 -0.38 21.52
CA LYS A 139 -5.28 0.07 21.91
C LYS A 139 -4.23 -1.05 21.86
N TYR A 140 -4.56 -2.26 22.33
CA TYR A 140 -3.60 -3.36 22.42
C TYR A 140 -3.09 -3.81 21.05
N GLY A 141 -3.98 -3.98 20.07
CA GLY A 141 -3.58 -4.37 18.72
C GLY A 141 -2.91 -3.25 17.93
N ALA A 142 -3.27 -1.99 18.17
CA ALA A 142 -2.60 -0.85 17.56
C ALA A 142 -1.17 -0.67 18.11
N ASP A 143 -0.98 -0.74 19.44
CA ASP A 143 0.33 -0.66 20.08
C ASP A 143 1.23 -1.85 19.70
N ASN A 144 0.65 -3.06 19.57
CA ASN A 144 1.37 -4.22 19.07
C ASN A 144 1.85 -4.04 17.62
N ALA A 145 1.03 -3.42 16.75
CA ALA A 145 1.41 -3.09 15.38
C ALA A 145 2.63 -2.15 15.30
N LEU A 146 2.74 -1.21 16.23
CA LEU A 146 3.90 -0.32 16.32
C LEU A 146 5.15 -1.03 16.84
N THR A 147 4.96 -1.96 17.80
CA THR A 147 6.04 -2.76 18.37
C THR A 147 6.63 -3.71 17.33
N HIS A 148 5.79 -4.33 16.49
CA HIS A 148 6.20 -5.24 15.43
C HIS A 148 5.95 -4.64 14.04
N GLY A 149 6.91 -3.86 13.54
CA GLY A 149 6.80 -3.15 12.25
C GLY A 149 6.59 -4.04 11.01
N SER A 150 6.84 -5.35 11.09
CA SER A 150 6.48 -6.30 10.03
C SER A 150 4.98 -6.36 9.76
N ILE A 151 4.15 -6.04 10.76
CA ILE A 151 2.68 -5.98 10.63
C ILE A 151 2.32 -4.85 9.66
N VAL A 152 2.85 -3.65 9.88
CA VAL A 152 2.61 -2.48 9.03
C VAL A 152 3.20 -2.71 7.63
N THR A 153 4.35 -3.36 7.54
CA THR A 153 4.98 -3.74 6.26
C THR A 153 4.11 -4.67 5.43
N ALA A 154 3.55 -5.72 6.04
CA ALA A 154 2.68 -6.66 5.35
C ALA A 154 1.37 -5.98 4.91
N LEU A 155 0.81 -5.08 5.72
CA LEU A 155 -0.33 -4.26 5.34
C LEU A 155 0.00 -3.36 4.15
N ALA A 156 1.11 -2.62 4.19
CA ALA A 156 1.53 -1.77 3.08
C ALA A 156 1.71 -2.57 1.78
N ALA A 157 2.29 -3.76 1.84
CA ALA A 157 2.38 -4.65 0.68
C ALA A 157 1.02 -5.14 0.13
N SER A 158 -0.03 -5.08 0.94
CA SER A 158 -1.40 -5.43 0.52
C SER A 158 -2.11 -4.25 -0.18
N LEU A 159 -1.50 -3.05 -0.24
CA LEU A 159 -2.01 -1.91 -1.04
C LEU A 159 -1.96 -2.18 -2.55
N ILE A 160 -1.11 -3.10 -2.99
CA ILE A 160 -0.99 -3.53 -4.39
C ILE A 160 -1.74 -4.85 -4.66
N SER A 161 -2.55 -5.33 -3.71
CA SER A 161 -3.36 -6.54 -3.89
C SER A 161 -4.27 -6.39 -5.13
N PRO A 162 -4.43 -7.44 -5.96
CA PRO A 162 -5.40 -7.42 -7.06
C PRO A 162 -6.82 -7.13 -6.57
N ARG A 163 -7.17 -7.53 -5.34
CA ARG A 163 -8.53 -7.40 -4.81
C ARG A 163 -8.81 -5.99 -4.28
N LEU A 164 -9.76 -5.30 -4.92
CA LEU A 164 -10.19 -3.94 -4.55
C LEU A 164 -10.60 -3.81 -3.07
N ASN A 165 -11.38 -4.78 -2.58
CA ASN A 165 -11.83 -4.82 -1.18
C ASN A 165 -10.67 -4.87 -0.18
N THR A 166 -9.60 -5.60 -0.51
CA THR A 166 -8.40 -5.68 0.34
C THR A 166 -7.70 -4.32 0.37
N ARG A 167 -7.45 -3.73 -0.80
CA ARG A 167 -6.79 -2.42 -0.90
C ARG A 167 -7.55 -1.34 -0.15
N LYS A 168 -8.87 -1.25 -0.30
CA LYS A 168 -9.73 -0.33 0.46
C LYS A 168 -9.53 -0.51 1.97
N LEU A 169 -9.63 -1.75 2.46
CA LEU A 169 -9.55 -2.05 3.87
C LEU A 169 -8.17 -1.71 4.47
N VAL A 170 -7.11 -2.00 3.72
CA VAL A 170 -5.73 -1.66 4.08
C VAL A 170 -5.55 -0.15 4.13
N SER A 171 -6.08 0.60 3.14
CA SER A 171 -5.99 2.06 3.12
C SER A 171 -6.62 2.67 4.37
N GLU A 172 -7.79 2.18 4.81
CA GLU A 172 -8.45 2.64 6.04
C GLU A 172 -7.59 2.35 7.29
N VAL A 173 -7.01 1.15 7.37
CA VAL A 173 -6.16 0.74 8.50
C VAL A 173 -4.89 1.60 8.58
N LEU A 174 -4.20 1.79 7.47
CA LEU A 174 -2.99 2.62 7.43
C LEU A 174 -3.31 4.10 7.71
N THR A 175 -4.46 4.59 7.25
CA THR A 175 -4.94 5.95 7.56
C THR A 175 -5.06 6.14 9.07
N PHE A 176 -5.69 5.18 9.76
CA PHE A 176 -5.77 5.21 11.22
C PHE A 176 -4.39 5.17 11.88
N LEU A 177 -3.50 4.28 11.43
CA LEU A 177 -2.15 4.15 12.00
C LEU A 177 -1.31 5.42 11.85
N CYS A 178 -1.47 6.19 10.77
CA CYS A 178 -0.75 7.46 10.62
C CYS A 178 -0.99 8.43 11.78
N HIS A 179 -2.16 8.41 12.42
CA HIS A 179 -2.45 9.28 13.57
C HIS A 179 -2.23 8.59 14.93
N TRP A 180 -1.85 7.31 14.95
CA TRP A 180 -1.71 6.56 16.20
C TRP A 180 -0.42 6.88 16.95
N ALA A 181 -0.50 6.88 18.29
CA ALA A 181 0.61 7.09 19.23
C ALA A 181 1.46 8.34 18.93
N ASP A 182 0.79 9.49 18.83
CA ASP A 182 1.41 10.81 18.63
C ASP A 182 2.37 10.85 17.42
N GLY A 183 1.97 10.21 16.31
CA GLY A 183 2.72 10.19 15.05
C GLY A 183 3.82 9.12 14.96
N GLN A 184 3.99 8.27 15.98
CA GLN A 184 4.87 7.10 15.85
C GLN A 184 4.38 6.13 14.77
N GLY A 185 3.06 5.96 14.65
CA GLY A 185 2.48 5.12 13.61
C GLY A 185 2.72 5.65 12.19
N HIS A 186 2.66 6.97 11.98
CA HIS A 186 3.04 7.60 10.71
C HIS A 186 4.45 7.21 10.26
N THR A 187 5.40 7.24 11.19
CA THR A 187 6.79 6.86 10.91
C THR A 187 6.88 5.40 10.45
N LYS A 188 6.13 4.49 11.09
CA LYS A 188 6.07 3.08 10.69
C LYS A 188 5.42 2.88 9.33
N VAL A 189 4.40 3.65 8.97
CA VAL A 189 3.76 3.59 7.66
C VAL A 189 4.73 4.04 6.57
N LEU A 190 5.46 5.14 6.77
CA LEU A 190 6.48 5.61 5.81
C LEU A 190 7.64 4.63 5.63
N GLN A 191 8.07 3.97 6.72
CA GLN A 191 9.07 2.88 6.66
C GLN A 191 8.53 1.67 5.88
N ALA A 192 7.29 1.28 6.12
CA ALA A 192 6.64 0.17 5.42
C ALA A 192 6.51 0.43 3.90
N LEU A 193 6.16 1.67 3.50
CA LEU A 193 6.11 2.05 2.09
C LEU A 193 7.51 2.11 1.44
N ASP A 194 8.56 2.40 2.21
CA ASP A 194 9.93 2.30 1.72
C ASP A 194 10.38 0.84 1.46
N GLN A 195 9.98 -0.06 2.35
CA GLN A 195 10.17 -1.50 2.14
C GLN A 195 9.36 -2.01 0.95
N LEU A 196 8.14 -1.49 0.75
CA LEU A 196 7.34 -1.80 -0.43
C LEU A 196 8.07 -1.39 -1.70
N LYS A 197 8.56 -0.15 -1.78
CA LYS A 197 9.40 0.35 -2.88
C LYS A 197 10.54 -0.63 -3.17
N SER A 198 11.32 -0.98 -2.15
CA SER A 198 12.45 -1.90 -2.29
C SER A 198 12.02 -3.28 -2.79
N SER A 199 10.91 -3.83 -2.29
CA SER A 199 10.39 -5.14 -2.69
C SER A 199 9.87 -5.21 -4.13
N GLN A 200 9.34 -4.08 -4.64
CA GLN A 200 8.86 -3.95 -6.02
C GLN A 200 9.95 -3.42 -6.96
N GLY A 201 11.14 -3.13 -6.43
CA GLY A 201 12.25 -2.50 -7.16
C GLY A 201 11.93 -1.08 -7.64
N GLU A 202 10.94 -0.40 -7.10
CA GLU A 202 10.55 0.94 -7.56
C GLU A 202 11.57 2.01 -7.16
N THR A 203 11.54 3.12 -7.89
CA THR A 203 12.37 4.30 -7.62
C THR A 203 11.72 5.23 -6.60
N GLY A 204 10.42 5.46 -6.71
CA GLY A 204 9.65 6.30 -5.78
C GLY A 204 8.96 5.47 -4.70
N LYS A 205 8.83 6.06 -3.50
CA LYS A 205 8.24 5.40 -2.33
C LYS A 205 6.78 5.01 -2.56
N PHE A 206 6.04 5.79 -3.34
CA PHE A 206 4.61 5.61 -3.58
C PHE A 206 4.28 5.04 -4.97
N ASP A 207 5.26 4.86 -5.87
CA ASP A 207 5.06 4.51 -7.28
C ASP A 207 4.17 3.28 -7.48
N ALA A 208 4.50 2.16 -6.83
CA ALA A 208 3.75 0.91 -6.99
C ALA A 208 2.29 1.07 -6.57
N TRP A 209 2.04 1.74 -5.45
CA TRP A 209 0.68 1.96 -4.95
C TRP A 209 -0.09 2.95 -5.84
N MET A 210 0.52 4.09 -6.19
CA MET A 210 -0.13 5.11 -7.01
C MET A 210 -0.46 4.62 -8.41
N ARG A 211 0.40 3.79 -9.01
CA ARG A 211 0.12 3.12 -10.29
C ARG A 211 -1.13 2.24 -10.18
N ILE A 212 -1.24 1.44 -9.12
CA ILE A 212 -2.41 0.58 -8.90
C ILE A 212 -3.68 1.41 -8.65
N VAL A 213 -3.59 2.52 -7.90
CA VAL A 213 -4.69 3.47 -7.74
C VAL A 213 -5.12 4.00 -9.12
N GLU A 214 -4.20 4.54 -9.91
CA GLU A 214 -4.50 5.13 -11.21
C GLU A 214 -5.16 4.14 -12.17
N VAL A 215 -4.59 2.94 -12.33
CA VAL A 215 -5.14 1.88 -13.19
C VAL A 215 -6.55 1.49 -12.76
N THR A 216 -6.79 1.42 -11.45
CA THR A 216 -8.10 1.06 -10.90
C THR A 216 -9.14 2.15 -11.16
N ILE A 217 -8.74 3.41 -11.04
CA ILE A 217 -9.60 4.56 -11.36
C ILE A 217 -9.91 4.63 -12.85
N ASP A 218 -8.92 4.40 -13.72
CA ASP A 218 -9.13 4.35 -15.17
C ASP A 218 -10.05 3.18 -15.57
N GLY A 219 -9.98 2.07 -14.83
CA GLY A 219 -10.82 0.90 -15.01
C GLY A 219 -12.33 1.13 -14.87
N ARG A 220 -12.77 2.32 -14.44
CA ARG A 220 -14.19 2.71 -14.44
C ARG A 220 -14.76 3.00 -15.84
N GLY A 221 -13.89 3.33 -16.80
CA GLY A 221 -14.26 3.86 -18.11
C GLY A 221 -14.36 5.39 -18.17
N LYS A 222 -14.72 5.94 -19.33
CA LYS A 222 -14.73 7.38 -19.59
C LYS A 222 -16.11 8.00 -19.41
N MET A 223 -16.20 9.12 -18.67
CA MET A 223 -17.43 9.90 -18.50
C MET A 223 -18.65 9.09 -18.00
N GLY A 224 -18.43 8.14 -17.08
CA GLY A 224 -19.50 7.25 -16.59
C GLY A 224 -19.99 6.23 -17.63
N SER A 225 -19.29 6.09 -18.76
CA SER A 225 -19.53 5.07 -19.77
C SER A 225 -18.57 3.91 -19.62
N LEU A 226 -19.04 2.70 -19.96
CA LEU A 226 -18.23 1.47 -19.99
C LEU A 226 -17.16 1.46 -21.10
N VAL A 227 -17.09 2.52 -21.92
CA VAL A 227 -16.04 2.67 -22.93
C VAL A 227 -14.68 2.80 -22.24
N GLY A 228 -13.85 1.75 -22.38
CA GLY A 228 -12.56 1.62 -21.72
C GLY A 228 -12.63 1.13 -20.27
N ALA A 229 -13.80 0.71 -19.78
CA ALA A 229 -13.90 0.10 -18.47
C ALA A 229 -13.17 -1.24 -18.42
N SER A 230 -12.55 -1.51 -17.29
CA SER A 230 -11.90 -2.78 -16.97
C SER A 230 -12.90 -3.94 -16.99
N ASP A 231 -12.39 -5.14 -17.27
CA ASP A 231 -13.19 -6.36 -17.23
C ASP A 231 -13.85 -6.56 -15.86
N GLU A 232 -13.14 -6.22 -14.78
CA GLU A 232 -13.63 -6.31 -13.41
C GLU A 232 -14.85 -5.41 -13.16
N VAL A 233 -14.85 -4.17 -13.69
CA VAL A 233 -16.00 -3.26 -13.59
C VAL A 233 -17.16 -3.73 -14.47
N ARG A 234 -16.85 -4.26 -15.66
CA ARG A 234 -17.86 -4.78 -16.60
C ARG A 234 -18.55 -6.05 -16.09
N SER A 235 -17.82 -6.93 -15.40
CA SER A 235 -18.34 -8.17 -14.83
C SER A 235 -18.79 -8.05 -13.37
N GLY A 236 -18.40 -6.97 -12.67
CA GLY A 236 -18.56 -6.80 -11.23
C GLY A 236 -20.00 -6.59 -10.73
N GLY A 237 -20.96 -6.44 -11.64
CA GLY A 237 -22.38 -6.36 -11.31
C GLY A 237 -22.78 -5.10 -10.52
N ILE A 238 -23.96 -5.15 -9.90
CA ILE A 238 -24.54 -4.03 -9.14
C ILE A 238 -23.70 -3.81 -7.87
N GLY A 239 -23.14 -2.60 -7.73
CA GLY A 239 -22.39 -2.18 -6.53
C GLY A 239 -20.87 -2.08 -6.71
N MET A 240 -20.32 -2.55 -7.84
CA MET A 240 -18.88 -2.40 -8.12
C MET A 240 -18.45 -0.93 -8.24
N GLU A 241 -19.30 -0.10 -8.86
CA GLU A 241 -19.07 1.35 -8.95
C GLU A 241 -19.02 2.01 -7.56
N ASN A 242 -19.93 1.63 -6.66
CA ASN A 242 -19.90 2.11 -5.28
C ASN A 242 -18.64 1.67 -4.54
N LEU A 243 -18.23 0.41 -4.70
CA LEU A 243 -16.99 -0.08 -4.12
C LEU A 243 -15.77 0.68 -4.66
N LEU A 244 -15.75 1.02 -5.95
CA LEU A 244 -14.70 1.82 -6.56
C LEU A 244 -14.65 3.24 -6.00
N MET A 245 -15.81 3.88 -5.81
CA MET A 245 -15.91 5.18 -5.14
C MET A 245 -15.40 5.11 -3.70
N GLU A 246 -15.82 4.11 -2.93
CA GLU A 246 -15.37 3.91 -1.55
C GLU A 246 -13.85 3.66 -1.47
N TYR A 247 -13.29 2.94 -2.44
CA TYR A 247 -11.84 2.77 -2.56
C TYR A 247 -11.11 4.07 -2.89
N ALA A 248 -11.64 4.88 -3.81
CA ALA A 248 -11.08 6.18 -4.16
C ALA A 248 -11.05 7.10 -2.93
N VAL A 249 -12.16 7.15 -2.18
CA VAL A 249 -12.26 7.86 -0.91
C VAL A 249 -11.22 7.36 0.09
N ALA A 250 -11.15 6.05 0.34
CA ALA A 250 -10.17 5.49 1.28
C ALA A 250 -8.72 5.80 0.88
N SER A 251 -8.42 5.82 -0.42
CA SER A 251 -7.09 6.17 -0.95
C SER A 251 -6.77 7.64 -0.73
N LEU A 252 -7.72 8.55 -1.00
CA LEU A 252 -7.55 9.99 -0.75
C LEU A 252 -7.37 10.30 0.74
N PHE A 253 -8.14 9.64 1.61
CA PHE A 253 -7.94 9.76 3.06
C PHE A 253 -6.53 9.33 3.48
N LEU A 254 -6.02 8.22 2.93
CA LEU A 254 -4.65 7.78 3.23
C LEU A 254 -3.60 8.76 2.72
N ILE A 255 -3.73 9.26 1.50
CA ILE A 255 -2.80 10.25 0.91
C ILE A 255 -2.77 11.52 1.76
N ASN A 256 -3.94 12.11 2.04
CA ASN A 256 -4.05 13.30 2.88
C ASN A 256 -3.48 13.05 4.27
N MET A 257 -3.78 11.89 4.88
CA MET A 257 -3.26 11.59 6.21
C MET A 257 -1.75 11.35 6.24
N ILE A 258 -1.16 10.75 5.20
CA ILE A 258 0.30 10.61 5.09
C ILE A 258 0.95 12.00 5.02
N ILE A 259 0.36 12.96 4.30
CA ILE A 259 0.93 14.31 4.20
C ILE A 259 0.69 15.10 5.49
N ASP A 260 -0.55 15.17 5.96
CA ASP A 260 -0.97 15.99 7.10
C ASP A 260 -0.32 15.56 8.43
N ALA A 261 0.01 14.28 8.59
CA ALA A 261 0.74 13.79 9.76
C ALA A 261 2.23 14.17 9.77
N GLY A 262 2.72 14.87 8.74
CA GLY A 262 4.07 15.40 8.70
C GLY A 262 4.33 16.45 9.79
N LYS A 263 5.45 16.30 10.51
CA LYS A 263 5.79 17.08 11.71
C LYS A 263 5.94 18.58 11.47
N ASP A 264 6.47 18.96 10.31
CA ASP A 264 6.76 20.35 9.95
C ASP A 264 6.42 20.61 8.47
N VAL A 265 6.29 21.89 8.12
CA VAL A 265 5.89 22.33 6.78
C VAL A 265 6.81 21.79 5.68
N GLN A 266 8.13 21.78 5.90
CA GLN A 266 9.08 21.29 4.90
C GLN A 266 8.90 19.79 4.64
N PHE A 267 8.63 19.02 5.70
CA PHE A 267 8.38 17.59 5.58
C PHE A 267 7.04 17.31 4.86
N ARG A 268 5.99 18.10 5.11
CA ARG A 268 4.72 17.99 4.36
C ARG A 268 4.91 18.32 2.87
N MET A 269 5.63 19.41 2.57
CA MET A 269 5.99 19.77 1.19
C MET A 269 6.79 18.66 0.50
N HIS A 270 7.75 18.04 1.20
CA HIS A 270 8.51 16.91 0.67
C HIS A 270 7.61 15.71 0.32
N LEU A 271 6.74 15.29 1.24
CA LEU A 271 5.80 14.20 0.98
C LEU A 271 4.88 14.52 -0.20
N ARG A 272 4.43 15.78 -0.32
CA ARG A 272 3.61 16.23 -1.46
C ARG A 272 4.39 16.23 -2.77
N ALA A 273 5.67 16.61 -2.76
CA ALA A 273 6.54 16.51 -3.93
C ALA A 273 6.70 15.04 -4.39
N LEU A 274 6.87 14.11 -3.45
CA LEU A 274 6.90 12.67 -3.76
C LEU A 274 5.59 12.15 -4.38
N PHE A 275 4.43 12.58 -3.87
CA PHE A 275 3.15 12.24 -4.52
C PHE A 275 3.00 12.90 -5.89
N THR A 276 3.54 14.11 -6.06
CA THR A 276 3.54 14.83 -7.35
C THR A 276 4.37 14.11 -8.40
N SER A 277 5.55 13.59 -8.05
CA SER A 277 6.37 12.79 -8.96
C SER A 277 5.70 11.47 -9.35
N CYS A 278 4.84 10.92 -8.49
CA CYS A 278 3.97 9.77 -8.80
C CYS A 278 2.76 10.13 -9.68
N GLY A 279 2.57 11.40 -10.05
CA GLY A 279 1.46 11.84 -10.89
C GLY A 279 0.14 12.11 -10.15
N ILE A 280 0.16 12.37 -8.83
CA ILE A 280 -1.07 12.59 -8.05
C ILE A 280 -1.99 13.64 -8.67
N LYS A 281 -1.45 14.76 -9.19
CA LYS A 281 -2.27 15.83 -9.79
C LYS A 281 -3.19 15.32 -10.90
N ARG A 282 -2.67 14.44 -11.78
CA ARG A 282 -3.46 13.78 -12.84
C ARG A 282 -4.51 12.83 -12.28
N ILE A 283 -4.16 12.09 -11.23
CA ILE A 283 -5.07 11.13 -10.57
C ILE A 283 -6.22 11.89 -9.89
N LEU A 284 -5.97 13.01 -9.22
CA LEU A 284 -7.01 13.85 -8.62
C LEU A 284 -7.99 14.35 -9.69
N THR A 285 -7.51 14.82 -10.85
CA THR A 285 -8.39 15.22 -11.97
C THR A 285 -9.26 14.08 -12.48
N LYS A 286 -8.74 12.85 -12.53
CA LYS A 286 -9.55 11.66 -12.85
C LYS A 286 -10.60 11.36 -11.78
N MET A 287 -10.25 11.57 -10.51
CA MET A 287 -11.13 11.36 -9.35
C MET A 287 -12.26 12.40 -9.23
N GLU A 288 -12.05 13.65 -9.64
CA GLU A 288 -13.14 14.67 -9.73
C GLU A 288 -14.26 14.22 -10.66
N GLY A 289 -13.90 13.47 -11.72
CA GLY A 289 -14.87 12.91 -12.65
C GLY A 289 -15.81 11.86 -12.04
N PHE A 290 -15.67 11.45 -10.77
CA PHE A 290 -16.64 10.57 -10.08
C PHE A 290 -17.89 11.34 -9.64
N GLN A 291 -17.83 12.67 -9.56
CA GLN A 291 -18.95 13.51 -9.10
C GLN A 291 -19.48 13.05 -7.73
N TYR A 292 -18.57 12.69 -6.83
CA TYR A 292 -18.89 12.21 -5.50
C TYR A 292 -18.39 13.21 -4.46
N GLU A 293 -19.32 13.80 -3.71
CA GLU A 293 -19.05 14.93 -2.81
C GLU A 293 -17.89 14.68 -1.82
N VAL A 294 -17.76 13.44 -1.32
CA VAL A 294 -16.69 13.11 -0.37
C VAL A 294 -15.32 13.10 -1.05
N ILE A 295 -15.24 12.67 -2.32
CA ILE A 295 -14.01 12.73 -3.12
C ILE A 295 -13.63 14.19 -3.33
N ASP A 296 -14.57 15.01 -3.80
CA ASP A 296 -14.34 16.43 -4.09
C ASP A 296 -13.82 17.16 -2.84
N LYS A 297 -14.45 16.93 -1.68
CA LYS A 297 -13.97 17.46 -0.39
C LYS A 297 -12.54 17.04 -0.02
N GLN A 298 -12.14 15.80 -0.31
CA GLN A 298 -10.78 15.35 -0.03
C GLN A 298 -9.76 15.94 -1.02
N ILE A 299 -10.15 16.15 -2.27
CA ILE A 299 -9.32 16.81 -3.29
C ILE A 299 -9.12 18.29 -2.93
N ASP A 300 -10.19 18.97 -2.53
CA ASP A 300 -10.14 20.36 -2.07
C ASP A 300 -9.22 20.48 -0.85
N ARG A 301 -9.36 19.59 0.14
CA ARG A 301 -8.45 19.53 1.29
C ARG A 301 -6.99 19.38 0.87
N PHE A 302 -6.69 18.49 -0.07
CA PHE A 302 -5.31 18.30 -0.55
C PHE A 302 -4.74 19.61 -1.12
N ARG A 303 -5.51 20.29 -1.98
CA ARG A 303 -5.09 21.53 -2.67
C ARG A 303 -5.00 22.71 -1.71
N THR A 304 -5.99 22.88 -0.83
CA THR A 304 -5.97 23.94 0.18
C THR A 304 -4.78 23.76 1.13
N ASN A 305 -4.50 22.54 1.59
CA ASN A 305 -3.33 22.27 2.43
C ASN A 305 -2.01 22.49 1.67
N GLU A 306 -1.97 22.25 0.34
CA GLU A 306 -0.81 22.61 -0.49
C GLU A 306 -0.55 24.12 -0.48
N SER A 307 -1.59 24.93 -0.69
CA SER A 307 -1.47 26.39 -0.65
C SER A 307 -1.05 26.90 0.74
N ILE A 308 -1.67 26.39 1.80
CA ILE A 308 -1.32 26.77 3.18
C ILE A 308 0.15 26.40 3.49
N ASP A 309 0.59 25.20 3.13
CA ASP A 309 1.98 24.79 3.35
C ASP A 309 2.98 25.70 2.61
N TYR A 310 2.63 26.19 1.42
CA TYR A 310 3.47 27.12 0.69
C TYR A 310 3.51 28.52 1.32
N GLU A 311 2.36 29.03 1.77
CA GLU A 311 2.29 30.30 2.49
C GLU A 311 3.11 30.24 3.80
N ASP A 312 2.89 29.19 4.62
CA ASP A 312 3.63 28.94 5.87
C ASP A 312 5.15 28.88 5.63
N PHE A 313 5.58 28.22 4.54
CA PHE A 313 7.00 28.10 4.21
C PHE A 313 7.61 29.46 3.83
N LEU A 314 6.92 30.25 3.01
CA LEU A 314 7.38 31.58 2.60
C LEU A 314 7.42 32.56 3.78
N GLU A 315 6.44 32.51 4.69
CA GLU A 315 6.44 33.30 5.91
C GLU A 315 7.64 32.95 6.82
N LEU A 316 7.95 31.66 6.96
CA LEU A 316 9.10 31.21 7.74
C LEU A 316 10.43 31.68 7.14
N GLU A 317 10.56 31.67 5.81
CA GLU A 317 11.76 32.16 5.15
C GLU A 317 11.89 33.69 5.22
N ASN A 318 10.80 34.42 4.99
CA ASN A 318 10.79 35.89 5.07
C ASN A 318 11.05 36.39 6.49
N SER A 319 10.56 35.69 7.52
CA SER A 319 10.85 36.02 8.92
C SER A 319 12.29 35.72 9.34
N SER A 320 12.99 34.83 8.64
CA SER A 320 14.43 34.55 8.85
C SER A 320 15.36 35.58 8.18
N MET A 321 14.86 36.30 7.18
CA MET A 321 15.54 37.41 6.50
C MET A 321 15.12 38.75 7.15
N ALA A 322 15.55 38.96 8.39
CA ALA A 322 15.49 40.29 9.00
C ALA A 322 16.34 41.25 8.15
N ASP A 323 15.69 42.27 7.58
CA ASP A 323 16.23 43.18 6.56
C ASP A 323 16.60 42.50 5.23
N SER A 324 15.62 42.38 4.31
CA SER A 324 15.70 42.93 2.94
C SER A 324 14.65 42.28 2.01
N VAL A 325 13.82 43.14 1.43
CA VAL A 325 12.92 42.90 0.28
C VAL A 325 11.68 42.05 0.59
N GLU A 326 10.49 42.66 0.45
CA GLU A 326 9.23 41.94 0.22
C GLU A 326 9.42 41.04 -1.00
N GLY A 327 9.79 39.78 -0.76
CA GLY A 327 9.90 38.78 -1.82
C GLY A 327 8.50 38.49 -2.35
N GLU A 328 8.28 38.71 -3.64
CA GLU A 328 7.08 38.22 -4.33
C GLU A 328 6.85 36.74 -3.98
N VAL A 329 5.61 36.37 -3.69
CA VAL A 329 5.20 34.98 -3.45
C VAL A 329 5.51 34.19 -4.71
N LYS A 330 6.61 33.41 -4.69
CA LYS A 330 7.03 32.59 -5.83
C LYS A 330 6.22 31.29 -5.83
N ASP A 331 5.62 30.95 -6.97
CA ASP A 331 4.89 29.70 -7.17
C ASP A 331 5.88 28.52 -7.18
N LEU A 332 5.86 27.72 -6.12
CA LEU A 332 6.70 26.53 -5.95
C LEU A 332 6.23 25.33 -6.79
N SER A 333 5.22 25.52 -7.64
CA SER A 333 4.83 24.56 -8.68
C SER A 333 5.36 24.94 -10.08
N ASP A 334 5.91 26.14 -10.25
CA ASP A 334 6.54 26.61 -11.49
C ASP A 334 8.07 26.45 -11.43
N PRO A 335 8.67 25.57 -12.27
CA PRO A 335 10.12 25.37 -12.30
C PRO A 335 10.94 26.64 -12.54
N ALA A 336 10.42 27.60 -13.32
CA ALA A 336 11.12 28.85 -13.60
C ALA A 336 11.21 29.72 -12.35
N GLN A 337 10.09 29.88 -11.63
CA GLN A 337 10.04 30.64 -10.39
C GLN A 337 10.86 29.98 -9.27
N ILE A 338 10.89 28.64 -9.20
CA ILE A 338 11.77 27.90 -8.28
C ILE A 338 13.25 28.18 -8.61
N ALA A 339 13.63 28.13 -9.89
CA ALA A 339 15.01 28.41 -10.30
C ALA A 339 15.41 29.85 -9.95
N ASP A 340 14.53 30.83 -10.17
CA ASP A 340 14.74 32.22 -9.79
C ASP A 340 14.81 32.40 -8.27
N ALA A 341 14.01 31.65 -7.49
CA ALA A 341 14.09 31.60 -6.03
C ALA A 341 15.46 31.12 -5.55
N ILE A 342 15.91 29.97 -6.05
CA ILE A 342 17.20 29.39 -5.68
C ILE A 342 18.33 30.34 -6.09
N MET A 343 18.30 30.85 -7.33
CA MET A 343 19.31 31.79 -7.83
C MET A 343 19.38 33.06 -6.98
N SER A 344 18.23 33.62 -6.59
CA SER A 344 18.20 34.80 -5.72
C SER A 344 18.84 34.57 -4.34
N LYS A 345 18.71 33.36 -3.78
CA LYS A 345 19.32 32.97 -2.50
C LYS A 345 20.82 32.72 -2.58
N VAL A 346 21.28 32.12 -3.67
CA VAL A 346 22.72 31.80 -3.86
C VAL A 346 23.49 32.90 -4.56
N LYS A 347 22.81 33.98 -4.96
CA LYS A 347 23.40 35.12 -5.66
C LYS A 347 24.61 35.65 -4.89
N GLU A 348 25.70 35.92 -5.61
CA GLU A 348 26.96 36.42 -5.06
C GLU A 348 27.73 35.44 -4.15
N THR A 349 27.32 34.17 -4.12
CA THR A 349 28.05 33.10 -3.41
C THR A 349 28.67 32.09 -4.38
N ARG A 350 29.68 31.34 -3.93
CA ARG A 350 30.24 30.21 -4.69
C ARG A 350 29.21 29.10 -4.98
N SER A 351 28.09 29.09 -4.25
CA SER A 351 26.99 28.16 -4.48
C SER A 351 26.26 28.41 -5.80
N ALA A 352 26.30 29.63 -6.33
CA ALA A 352 25.72 29.95 -7.64
C ALA A 352 26.35 29.14 -8.77
N ASP A 353 27.68 29.00 -8.77
CA ASP A 353 28.42 28.22 -9.76
C ASP A 353 28.03 26.75 -9.72
N TYR A 354 27.84 26.19 -8.52
CA TYR A 354 27.40 24.80 -8.35
C TYR A 354 25.96 24.59 -8.78
N PHE A 355 25.04 25.53 -8.50
CA PHE A 355 23.66 25.45 -8.96
C PHE A 355 23.56 25.52 -10.48
N GLN A 356 24.27 26.47 -11.11
CA GLN A 356 24.35 26.56 -12.57
C GLN A 356 24.93 25.27 -13.18
N SER A 357 26.01 24.75 -12.60
CA SER A 357 26.60 23.47 -13.01
C SER A 357 25.59 22.33 -12.90
N ALA A 358 24.82 22.23 -11.81
CA ALA A 358 23.79 21.20 -11.66
C ALA A 358 22.70 21.29 -12.75
N MET A 359 22.20 22.50 -13.05
CA MET A 359 21.25 22.72 -14.15
C MET A 359 21.82 22.32 -15.51
N GLN A 360 23.09 22.64 -15.78
CA GLN A 360 23.78 22.23 -17.00
C GLN A 360 23.88 20.70 -17.10
N HIS A 361 24.22 20.00 -16.02
CA HIS A 361 24.28 18.54 -16.03
C HIS A 361 22.89 17.91 -16.25
N MET A 362 21.82 18.48 -15.66
CA MET A 362 20.45 18.03 -15.93
C MET A 362 20.04 18.22 -17.40
N LEU A 363 20.51 19.28 -18.05
CA LEU A 363 20.29 19.52 -19.49
C LEU A 363 21.05 18.53 -20.38
N LEU A 364 22.19 18.01 -19.93
CA LEU A 364 23.04 17.09 -20.68
C LEU A 364 22.59 15.62 -20.59
N ILE A 365 21.56 15.31 -19.79
CA ILE A 365 20.99 13.95 -19.71
C ILE A 365 20.53 13.54 -21.11
N ARG A 366 21.14 12.47 -21.65
CA ARG A 366 20.96 12.05 -23.05
C ARG A 366 19.51 11.61 -23.33
N ASP A 367 19.02 11.95 -24.52
CA ASP A 367 17.66 11.63 -25.00
C ASP A 367 17.49 10.20 -25.56
N ASN A 368 18.37 9.26 -25.20
CA ASN A 368 18.48 8.01 -25.96
C ASN A 368 17.28 7.06 -25.83
N GLU A 369 16.34 7.26 -24.90
CA GLU A 369 14.99 6.69 -24.89
C GLU A 369 14.17 7.44 -23.82
N SER A 370 12.85 7.60 -23.99
CA SER A 370 12.02 8.41 -23.05
C SER A 370 12.01 7.85 -21.62
N GLU A 371 12.18 6.53 -21.48
CA GLU A 371 12.25 5.88 -20.16
C GLU A 371 13.58 6.12 -19.45
N ASP A 372 14.71 6.09 -20.16
CA ASP A 372 16.05 6.31 -19.58
C ASP A 372 16.18 7.72 -18.98
N ARG A 373 15.63 8.72 -19.68
CA ARG A 373 15.58 10.10 -19.19
C ARG A 373 14.77 10.19 -17.90
N THR A 374 13.57 9.60 -17.85
CA THR A 374 12.73 9.61 -16.65
C THR A 374 13.45 8.95 -15.47
N ARG A 375 14.11 7.80 -15.68
CA ARG A 375 14.88 7.11 -14.63
C ARG A 375 16.03 7.96 -14.10
N MET A 376 16.73 8.68 -14.97
CA MET A 376 17.82 9.58 -14.57
C MET A 376 17.29 10.75 -13.71
N PHE A 377 16.16 11.35 -14.09
CA PHE A 377 15.54 12.39 -13.28
C PHE A 377 15.02 11.88 -11.93
N GLN A 378 14.51 10.65 -11.88
CA GLN A 378 14.14 10.01 -10.61
C GLN A 378 15.35 9.82 -9.69
N LEU A 379 16.53 9.48 -10.24
CA LEU A 379 17.77 9.39 -9.48
C LEU A 379 18.18 10.76 -8.92
N VAL A 380 18.15 11.80 -9.75
CA VAL A 380 18.46 13.18 -9.34
C VAL A 380 17.51 13.62 -8.22
N ASP A 381 16.20 13.42 -8.40
CA ASP A 381 15.19 13.74 -7.39
C ASP A 381 15.43 13.00 -6.08
N ALA A 382 15.71 11.69 -6.12
CA ALA A 382 16.00 10.90 -4.93
C ALA A 382 17.25 11.39 -4.18
N MET A 383 18.32 11.76 -4.91
CA MET A 383 19.55 12.31 -4.30
C MET A 383 19.31 13.69 -3.69
N LEU A 384 18.64 14.59 -4.41
CA LEU A 384 18.33 15.93 -3.91
C LEU A 384 17.39 15.89 -2.71
N SER A 385 16.35 15.05 -2.77
CA SER A 385 15.44 14.78 -1.67
C SER A 385 16.17 14.31 -0.42
N TYR A 386 17.11 13.37 -0.56
CA TYR A 386 17.91 12.89 0.58
C TYR A 386 18.75 14.01 1.20
N VAL A 387 19.47 14.77 0.38
CA VAL A 387 20.35 15.86 0.85
C VAL A 387 19.54 16.99 1.50
N ALA A 388 18.40 17.35 0.90
CA ALA A 388 17.53 18.40 1.42
C ALA A 388 16.82 17.99 2.73
N MET A 389 16.59 16.70 2.94
CA MET A 389 15.86 16.15 4.10
C MET A 389 16.78 15.56 5.19
N ASP A 390 18.10 15.78 5.11
CA ASP A 390 19.08 15.18 6.02
C ASP A 390 18.68 15.39 7.52
N ARG A 391 18.77 14.31 8.31
CA ARG A 391 18.28 14.12 9.69
C ARG A 391 16.77 13.99 9.93
N ARG A 392 15.89 14.20 8.94
CA ARG A 392 14.41 14.10 9.13
C ARG A 392 13.82 12.77 8.69
N LEU A 393 14.54 12.02 7.86
CA LEU A 393 14.22 10.65 7.48
C LEU A 393 14.96 9.67 8.43
N PRO A 394 14.25 8.80 9.17
CA PRO A 394 14.91 7.86 10.08
C PRO A 394 15.70 6.80 9.29
N ASP A 395 16.97 6.60 9.68
CA ASP A 395 17.84 5.47 9.34
C ASP A 395 18.05 5.13 7.85
N MET A 396 18.54 6.09 7.05
CA MET A 396 19.23 5.76 5.81
C MET A 396 20.66 6.29 5.85
N GLU A 397 21.65 5.40 6.01
CA GLU A 397 23.05 5.74 5.76
C GLU A 397 23.21 6.18 4.30
N LEU A 398 23.71 7.40 4.07
CA LEU A 398 23.98 8.01 2.76
C LEU A 398 24.70 7.06 1.78
N LYS A 399 25.61 6.22 2.30
CA LYS A 399 26.31 5.22 1.49
C LYS A 399 25.41 4.08 1.03
N GLN A 400 24.49 3.61 1.88
CA GLN A 400 23.59 2.51 1.54
C GLN A 400 22.51 2.96 0.56
N SER A 401 21.98 4.18 0.72
CA SER A 401 20.95 4.73 -0.19
C SER A 401 21.50 5.01 -1.60
N LEU A 402 22.70 5.59 -1.71
CA LEU A 402 23.36 5.86 -2.99
C LEU A 402 23.80 4.56 -3.69
N ASN A 403 24.43 3.62 -2.96
CA ASN A 403 24.82 2.33 -3.53
C ASN A 403 23.61 1.51 -3.98
N PHE A 404 22.54 1.48 -3.19
CA PHE A 404 21.31 0.77 -3.56
C PHE A 404 20.63 1.38 -4.78
N THR A 405 20.52 2.71 -4.86
CA THR A 405 19.81 3.36 -5.98
C THR A 405 20.59 3.19 -7.28
N VAL A 406 21.92 3.33 -7.28
CA VAL A 406 22.74 3.10 -8.47
C VAL A 406 22.77 1.62 -8.86
N GLN A 407 22.93 0.70 -7.91
CA GLN A 407 22.95 -0.74 -8.20
C GLN A 407 21.59 -1.25 -8.67
N SER A 408 20.49 -0.86 -8.03
CA SER A 408 19.12 -1.21 -8.44
C SER A 408 18.78 -0.68 -9.83
N LEU A 409 19.21 0.56 -10.14
CA LEU A 409 19.04 1.13 -11.47
C LEU A 409 19.90 0.41 -12.51
N MET A 410 21.17 0.09 -12.20
CA MET A 410 22.02 -0.69 -13.11
C MET A 410 21.45 -2.10 -13.33
N ASP A 411 21.09 -2.81 -12.27
CA ASP A 411 20.52 -4.16 -12.35
C ASP A 411 19.23 -4.15 -13.18
N LYS A 412 18.38 -3.12 -13.04
CA LYS A 412 17.18 -2.93 -13.88
C LYS A 412 17.50 -2.58 -15.34
N LEU A 413 18.51 -1.76 -15.60
CA LEU A 413 18.94 -1.46 -16.97
C LEU A 413 19.43 -2.72 -17.68
N TYR A 414 20.22 -3.54 -16.98
CA TYR A 414 20.65 -4.83 -17.51
C TYR A 414 19.46 -5.79 -17.71
N THR A 415 18.60 -5.98 -16.70
CA THR A 415 17.45 -6.90 -16.84
C THR A 415 16.43 -6.46 -17.88
N ASP A 416 16.18 -5.16 -18.05
CA ASP A 416 15.22 -4.69 -19.05
C ASP A 416 15.80 -4.75 -20.47
N SER A 417 17.09 -4.48 -20.63
CA SER A 417 17.80 -4.71 -21.90
C SER A 417 17.78 -6.19 -22.31
N GLU A 418 18.02 -7.09 -21.35
CA GLU A 418 17.99 -8.53 -21.55
C GLU A 418 16.55 -9.02 -21.81
N ALA A 419 15.55 -8.50 -21.09
CA ALA A 419 14.14 -8.83 -21.29
C ALA A 419 13.60 -8.30 -22.64
N ARG A 420 14.15 -7.21 -23.15
CA ARG A 420 13.81 -6.69 -24.48
C ARG A 420 14.42 -7.57 -25.57
N GLN A 421 15.68 -7.95 -25.41
CA GLN A 421 16.39 -8.86 -26.33
C GLN A 421 15.70 -10.23 -26.39
N MET A 422 15.34 -10.79 -25.23
CA MET A 422 14.58 -12.03 -25.14
C MET A 422 13.19 -11.90 -25.79
N ARG A 423 12.49 -10.78 -25.64
CA ARG A 423 11.19 -10.54 -26.30
C ARG A 423 11.33 -10.49 -27.82
N GLU A 424 12.37 -9.85 -28.32
CA GLU A 424 12.66 -9.74 -29.75
C GLU A 424 13.01 -11.11 -30.34
N GLU A 425 13.86 -11.89 -29.67
CA GLU A 425 14.16 -13.28 -30.03
C GLU A 425 12.91 -14.17 -30.01
N THR A 426 12.01 -13.97 -29.04
CA THR A 426 10.75 -14.74 -28.96
C THR A 426 9.80 -14.38 -30.11
N LEU A 427 9.77 -13.11 -30.52
CA LEU A 427 8.99 -12.64 -31.67
C LEU A 427 9.55 -13.20 -32.99
N GLU A 428 10.86 -13.18 -33.17
CA GLU A 428 11.53 -13.77 -34.33
C GLU A 428 11.30 -15.29 -34.40
N ALA A 429 11.47 -16.01 -33.28
CA ALA A 429 11.20 -17.43 -33.20
C ALA A 429 9.74 -17.77 -33.54
N ARG A 430 8.80 -16.92 -33.13
CA ARG A 430 7.37 -17.08 -33.47
C ARG A 430 7.11 -16.86 -34.96
N GLN A 431 7.73 -15.87 -35.59
CA GLN A 431 7.63 -15.66 -37.05
C GLN A 431 8.20 -16.84 -37.84
N ILE A 432 9.32 -17.41 -37.40
CA ILE A 432 9.92 -18.60 -38.01
C ILE A 432 8.97 -19.81 -37.86
N ALA A 433 8.36 -19.98 -36.69
CA ALA A 433 7.39 -21.06 -36.48
C ALA A 433 6.14 -20.91 -37.37
N ASP A 434 5.60 -19.69 -37.48
CA ASP A 434 4.42 -19.42 -38.30
C ASP A 434 4.69 -19.63 -39.80
N SER A 435 5.88 -19.25 -40.29
CA SER A 435 6.29 -19.51 -41.68
C SER A 435 6.49 -21.00 -41.97
N ALA A 436 7.11 -21.75 -41.06
CA ALA A 436 7.26 -23.21 -41.20
C ALA A 436 5.91 -23.95 -41.20
N ILE A 437 4.93 -23.47 -40.44
CA ILE A 437 3.56 -24.01 -40.45
C ILE A 437 2.89 -23.73 -41.81
N ALA A 438 3.06 -22.53 -42.35
CA ALA A 438 2.52 -22.17 -43.67
C ALA A 438 3.10 -23.04 -44.79
N GLU A 439 4.42 -23.26 -44.81
CA GLU A 439 5.07 -24.14 -45.79
C GLU A 439 4.58 -25.60 -45.67
N ARG A 440 4.42 -26.10 -44.44
CA ARG A 440 3.86 -27.44 -44.20
C ARG A 440 2.44 -27.55 -44.76
N ASP A 441 1.62 -26.54 -44.54
CA ASP A 441 0.21 -26.55 -44.97
C ASP A 441 0.10 -26.44 -46.50
N GLU A 442 0.99 -25.67 -47.15
CA GLU A 442 1.10 -25.63 -48.61
C GLU A 442 1.55 -26.97 -49.20
N MET A 443 2.58 -27.60 -48.62
CA MET A 443 3.04 -28.92 -49.05
C MET A 443 1.96 -30.00 -48.85
N ARG A 444 1.20 -29.94 -47.76
CA ARG A 444 0.04 -30.83 -47.54
C ARG A 444 -1.05 -30.61 -48.59
N ALA A 445 -1.32 -29.36 -48.97
CA ALA A 445 -2.29 -29.06 -50.02
C ALA A 445 -1.83 -29.61 -51.39
N GLN A 446 -0.54 -29.49 -51.73
CA GLN A 446 0.01 -30.05 -52.97
C GLN A 446 -0.05 -31.58 -53.01
N VAL A 447 0.23 -32.26 -51.89
CA VAL A 447 0.09 -33.72 -51.79
C VAL A 447 -1.37 -34.16 -51.91
N ALA A 448 -2.32 -33.40 -51.35
CA ALA A 448 -3.74 -33.68 -51.49
C ALA A 448 -4.22 -33.53 -52.95
N LEU A 449 -3.72 -32.54 -53.68
CA LEU A 449 -4.02 -32.35 -55.11
C LEU A 449 -3.39 -33.42 -56.00
N GLY A 450 -2.24 -33.98 -55.62
CA GLY A 450 -1.59 -35.09 -56.32
C GLY A 450 -2.25 -36.47 -56.09
N ALA A 451 -3.08 -36.59 -55.04
CA ALA A 451 -3.76 -37.85 -54.69
C ALA A 451 -5.07 -38.10 -55.46
N ASP A 452 -5.65 -37.07 -56.10
CA ASP A 452 -6.87 -37.17 -56.92
C ASP A 452 -6.56 -37.36 -58.44
N GLY A 453 -5.29 -37.57 -58.79
CA GLY A 453 -4.81 -37.67 -60.18
C GLY A 453 -4.36 -39.06 -60.64
N MET A 454 -4.64 -40.14 -59.90
CA MET A 454 -4.36 -41.52 -60.31
C MET A 454 -5.58 -42.43 -60.28
#